data_AF-A0A7C7QNU9-F1
#
_entry.id   AF-A0A7C7QNU9-F1
#
_cell.length_a   1.000
_cell.length_b   1.000
_cell.length_c   1.000
_cell.angle_alpha   90.00
_cell.angle_beta   90.00
_cell.angle_gamma   90.00
#
_symmetry.space_group_name_H-M   'P 1'
#
loop_
_entity.id
_entity.type
_entity.pdbx_description
1 polymer ?
#
loop_
_entity_poly.entity_id
_entity_poly.type
_entity_poly.pdbx_seq_one_letter_code
_entity_poly.pdbx_strand_id
1 'polypeptide(L)'
;MKLKVNAGWLRQQVISHYKPIVGLLLLAILLQCVLSMRTKTVTFDEPNHLVAGYSYLKMGDFSLNWTNPPLINVISATPLLFLNLKIQTYDPYQSSHLFAHDFLYVLNDNAEQIVFWARIPSIFLSLLLGFTVFRWTSELYGIESGLFSLLLYAFSPNILAHSRLATTDLGTACFTFLACYRLWKFGSRPSVGNLLLAGLTLGLALISKFSALVLLPVYLLLPLTQLFLNGPQPRPNPSASRSDLKAHTPTGSLKKAGQLMMYSGLIVGISLLFIAAAYPCYLKPWYRFDETVLPAAQRVYPNAEINKALWHLVSSIRVPGREYALGLLGMVEHSKMGHDAFLWGKISPQGWWYYHLAALAIKTPIALQIMLLLAVGLSLGLAQRSLGSLRGLRRAQS
;
A
#
# COMPACT_ATOMS: atom_id res chain seq x y z
N MET A 1 -32.32 -37.18 -15.89
CA MET A 1 -31.45 -36.55 -16.90
C MET A 1 -30.36 -35.74 -16.18
N LYS A 2 -29.16 -36.31 -15.97
CA LYS A 2 -28.04 -35.59 -15.33
C LYS A 2 -27.38 -34.73 -16.40
N LEU A 3 -27.60 -33.41 -16.37
CA LEU A 3 -26.83 -32.45 -17.16
C LEU A 3 -25.35 -32.59 -16.75
N LYS A 4 -24.58 -33.39 -17.50
CA LYS A 4 -23.11 -33.38 -17.41
C LYS A 4 -22.64 -32.06 -17.99
N VAL A 5 -22.60 -31.03 -17.15
CA VAL A 5 -21.93 -29.77 -17.50
C VAL A 5 -20.48 -30.15 -17.80
N ASN A 6 -20.08 -30.02 -19.06
CA ASN A 6 -18.71 -30.25 -19.47
C ASN A 6 -17.85 -29.13 -18.89
N ALA A 7 -17.09 -29.44 -17.84
CA ALA A 7 -16.23 -28.48 -17.15
C ALA A 7 -15.26 -27.78 -18.11
N GLY A 8 -14.82 -28.45 -19.18
CA GLY A 8 -13.96 -27.86 -20.22
C GLY A 8 -14.67 -26.80 -21.05
N TRP A 9 -15.94 -27.01 -21.38
CA TRP A 9 -16.75 -26.01 -22.09
C TRP A 9 -17.00 -24.78 -21.22
N LEU A 10 -17.39 -24.97 -19.95
CA LEU A 10 -17.63 -23.86 -19.01
C LEU A 10 -16.37 -23.00 -18.82
N ARG A 11 -15.21 -23.65 -18.67
CA ARG A 11 -13.90 -23.00 -18.59
C ARG A 11 -13.60 -22.12 -19.80
N GLN A 12 -13.84 -22.62 -21.01
CA GLN A 12 -13.66 -21.84 -22.24
C GLN A 12 -14.61 -20.64 -22.33
N GLN A 13 -15.85 -20.79 -21.88
CA GLN A 13 -16.80 -19.68 -21.81
C GLN A 13 -16.33 -18.59 -20.83
N VAL A 14 -15.85 -18.97 -19.65
CA VAL A 14 -15.31 -18.02 -18.66
C VAL A 14 -14.08 -17.29 -19.21
N ILE A 15 -13.16 -18.01 -19.86
CA ILE A 15 -11.95 -17.40 -20.44
C ILE A 15 -12.30 -16.48 -21.62
N SER A 16 -13.29 -16.80 -22.44
CA SER A 16 -13.70 -15.92 -23.56
C SER A 16 -14.41 -14.65 -23.08
N HIS A 17 -15.13 -14.71 -21.95
CA HIS A 17 -15.94 -13.61 -21.42
C HIS A 17 -15.34 -12.96 -20.15
N TYR A 18 -14.04 -13.13 -19.89
CA TYR A 18 -13.46 -12.61 -18.65
C TYR A 18 -13.53 -11.08 -18.53
N LYS A 19 -13.43 -10.34 -19.65
CA LYS A 19 -13.44 -8.86 -19.65
C LYS A 19 -14.76 -8.28 -19.09
N PRO A 20 -15.95 -8.66 -19.57
CA PRO A 20 -17.20 -8.19 -18.98
C PRO A 20 -17.36 -8.63 -17.53
N ILE A 21 -16.89 -9.83 -17.15
CA ILE A 21 -16.93 -10.27 -15.74
C ILE A 21 -16.09 -9.35 -14.85
N VAL A 22 -14.87 -9.01 -15.27
CA VAL A 22 -14.04 -8.01 -14.55
C VAL A 22 -14.74 -6.67 -14.45
N GLY A 23 -15.33 -6.19 -15.55
CA GLY A 23 -16.09 -4.94 -15.57
C GLY A 23 -17.25 -4.94 -14.58
N LEU A 24 -18.03 -6.02 -14.53
CA LEU A 24 -19.15 -6.18 -13.60
C LEU A 24 -18.69 -6.22 -12.13
N LEU A 25 -17.60 -6.92 -11.83
CA LEU A 25 -17.07 -6.99 -10.46
C LEU A 25 -16.50 -5.63 -9.99
N LEU A 26 -15.81 -4.91 -10.87
CA LEU A 26 -15.34 -3.55 -10.57
C LEU A 26 -16.50 -2.56 -10.42
N LEU A 27 -17.53 -2.68 -11.26
CA LEU A 27 -18.75 -1.90 -11.13
C LEU A 27 -19.48 -2.21 -9.82
N ALA A 28 -19.51 -3.47 -9.38
CA ALA A 28 -20.09 -3.84 -8.09
C ALA A 28 -19.36 -3.17 -6.93
N ILE A 29 -18.03 -3.05 -6.96
CA ILE A 29 -17.26 -2.32 -5.94
C ILE A 29 -17.64 -0.84 -5.95
N LEU A 30 -17.65 -0.21 -7.12
CA LEU A 30 -18.02 1.20 -7.28
C LEU A 30 -19.42 1.48 -6.71
N LEU A 31 -20.41 0.68 -7.09
CA LEU A 31 -21.80 0.84 -6.64
C LEU A 31 -21.92 0.63 -5.13
N GLN A 32 -21.31 -0.42 -4.57
CA GLN A 32 -21.32 -0.68 -3.13
C GLN A 32 -20.72 0.50 -2.35
N CYS A 33 -19.58 1.04 -2.79
CA CYS A 33 -18.96 2.20 -2.16
C CYS A 33 -19.85 3.45 -2.24
N VAL A 34 -20.30 3.82 -3.45
CA VAL A 34 -21.09 5.06 -3.65
C VAL A 34 -22.43 5.01 -2.92
N LEU A 35 -23.14 3.89 -2.97
CA LEU A 35 -24.40 3.72 -2.25
C LEU A 35 -24.19 3.73 -0.74
N SER A 36 -23.11 3.10 -0.25
CA SER A 36 -22.79 3.15 1.18
C SER A 36 -22.39 4.55 1.64
N MET A 37 -21.72 5.35 0.83
CA MET A 37 -21.31 6.71 1.21
C MET A 37 -22.50 7.63 1.48
N ARG A 38 -23.62 7.41 0.79
CA ARG A 38 -24.86 8.20 0.97
C ARG A 38 -25.59 7.92 2.28
N THR A 39 -25.28 6.81 2.94
CA THR A 39 -26.01 6.34 4.14
C THR A 39 -25.14 6.34 5.40
N LYS A 40 -23.87 6.76 5.29
CA LYS A 40 -22.88 6.65 6.37
C LYS A 40 -22.20 8.00 6.64
N THR A 41 -22.15 8.35 7.92
CA THR A 41 -21.53 9.57 8.44
C THR A 41 -20.00 9.52 8.39
N VAL A 42 -19.39 10.63 8.76
CA VAL A 42 -17.94 10.83 8.88
C VAL A 42 -17.36 9.93 9.97
N THR A 43 -16.18 9.35 9.71
CA THR A 43 -15.40 8.58 10.70
C THR A 43 -14.31 9.45 11.34
N PHE A 44 -13.73 8.98 12.45
CA PHE A 44 -12.81 9.76 13.30
C PHE A 44 -11.61 10.37 12.57
N ASP A 45 -10.97 9.61 11.67
CA ASP A 45 -9.72 10.04 11.01
C ASP A 45 -9.94 10.83 9.70
N GLU A 46 -11.11 10.72 9.08
CA GLU A 46 -11.37 11.32 7.77
C GLU A 46 -11.18 12.85 7.74
N PRO A 47 -11.70 13.63 8.71
CA PRO A 47 -11.49 15.08 8.75
C PRO A 47 -10.00 15.44 8.74
N ASN A 48 -9.18 14.78 9.54
CA ASN A 48 -7.75 15.11 9.62
C ASN A 48 -7.04 14.87 8.30
N HIS A 49 -7.31 13.75 7.63
CA HIS A 49 -6.68 13.41 6.37
C HIS A 49 -7.08 14.37 5.25
N LEU A 50 -8.37 14.65 5.11
CA LEU A 50 -8.86 15.52 4.03
C LEU A 50 -8.46 16.99 4.24
N VAL A 51 -8.52 17.50 5.48
CA VAL A 51 -8.18 18.90 5.77
C VAL A 51 -6.68 19.13 5.65
N ALA A 52 -5.85 18.17 6.08
CA ALA A 52 -4.41 18.19 5.82
C ALA A 52 -4.14 18.27 4.31
N GLY A 53 -4.72 17.36 3.52
CA GLY A 53 -4.56 17.38 2.07
C GLY A 53 -4.99 18.69 1.41
N TYR A 54 -6.10 19.28 1.86
CA TYR A 54 -6.60 20.54 1.32
C TYR A 54 -5.70 21.72 1.72
N SER A 55 -5.18 21.76 2.95
CA SER A 55 -4.17 22.73 3.38
C SER A 55 -2.90 22.64 2.53
N TYR A 56 -2.44 21.42 2.22
CA TYR A 56 -1.25 21.20 1.39
C TYR A 56 -1.46 21.76 -0.01
N LEU A 57 -2.62 21.48 -0.62
CA LEU A 57 -2.96 21.94 -1.96
C LEU A 57 -3.22 23.45 -2.05
N LYS A 58 -3.88 24.03 -1.05
CA LYS A 58 -4.35 25.43 -1.09
C LYS A 58 -3.32 26.42 -0.55
N MET A 59 -2.61 26.05 0.51
CA MET A 59 -1.66 26.93 1.21
C MET A 59 -0.20 26.49 1.05
N GLY A 60 0.06 25.26 0.60
CA GLY A 60 1.41 24.69 0.62
C GLY A 60 1.92 24.41 2.04
N ASP A 61 1.02 24.31 3.02
CA ASP A 61 1.36 24.18 4.44
C ASP A 61 1.27 22.73 4.93
N PHE A 62 2.42 22.07 5.04
CA PHE A 62 2.57 20.66 5.44
C PHE A 62 2.59 20.42 6.95
N SER A 63 2.31 21.44 7.77
CA SER A 63 2.35 21.34 9.23
C SER A 63 1.23 20.47 9.82
N LEU A 64 0.02 20.57 9.27
CA LEU A 64 -1.10 19.76 9.73
C LEU A 64 -0.86 18.29 9.37
N ASN A 65 -1.01 17.38 10.33
CA ASN A 65 -0.86 15.93 10.14
C ASN A 65 0.52 15.51 9.56
N TRP A 66 1.58 16.25 9.91
CA TRP A 66 2.95 16.05 9.42
C TRP A 66 3.58 14.68 9.74
N THR A 67 3.00 13.91 10.67
CA THR A 67 3.39 12.52 10.97
C THR A 67 2.79 11.50 10.00
N ASN A 68 2.04 11.95 8.99
CA ASN A 68 1.55 11.13 7.89
C ASN A 68 2.09 11.65 6.54
N PRO A 69 2.65 10.76 5.69
CA PRO A 69 3.03 11.13 4.34
C PRO A 69 1.86 11.69 3.51
N PRO A 70 2.10 12.66 2.60
CA PRO A 70 1.05 13.52 2.07
C PRO A 70 0.22 12.91 0.95
N LEU A 71 0.69 11.86 0.26
CA LEU A 71 0.13 11.49 -1.05
C LEU A 71 -1.37 11.20 -1.00
N ILE A 72 -1.81 10.36 -0.06
CA ILE A 72 -3.23 9.96 -0.02
C ILE A 72 -4.10 11.11 0.50
N ASN A 73 -3.59 11.93 1.41
CA ASN A 73 -4.28 13.15 1.85
C ASN A 73 -4.52 14.09 0.65
N VAL A 74 -3.47 14.36 -0.14
CA VAL A 74 -3.53 15.22 -1.33
C VAL A 74 -4.49 14.67 -2.39
N ILE A 75 -4.37 13.37 -2.71
CA ILE A 75 -5.26 12.74 -3.68
C ILE A 75 -6.72 12.85 -3.23
N SER A 76 -7.00 12.54 -1.96
CA SER A 76 -8.35 12.62 -1.38
C SER A 76 -8.89 14.04 -1.38
N ALA A 77 -8.05 15.05 -1.13
CA ALA A 77 -8.45 16.45 -1.10
C ALA A 77 -8.53 17.12 -2.48
N THR A 78 -8.03 16.49 -3.55
CA THR A 78 -7.99 17.10 -4.90
C THR A 78 -9.37 17.56 -5.39
N PRO A 79 -10.46 16.78 -5.24
CA PRO A 79 -11.80 17.24 -5.62
C PRO A 79 -12.29 18.48 -4.85
N LEU A 80 -11.75 18.75 -3.67
CA LEU A 80 -12.16 19.88 -2.84
C LEU A 80 -11.71 21.23 -3.39
N LEU A 81 -10.71 21.24 -4.27
CA LEU A 81 -10.26 22.45 -4.98
C LEU A 81 -11.36 23.10 -5.81
N PHE A 82 -12.38 22.34 -6.20
CA PHE A 82 -13.52 22.82 -6.98
C PHE A 82 -14.68 23.34 -6.12
N LEU A 83 -14.59 23.25 -4.78
CA LEU A 83 -15.68 23.61 -3.86
C LEU A 83 -15.52 25.00 -3.22
N ASN A 84 -14.45 25.75 -3.54
CA ASN A 84 -14.19 27.10 -3.00
C ASN A 84 -14.30 27.20 -1.47
N LEU A 85 -13.77 26.21 -0.75
CA LEU A 85 -13.88 26.10 0.70
C LEU A 85 -13.03 27.15 1.42
N LYS A 86 -13.55 27.66 2.53
CA LYS A 86 -12.83 28.55 3.46
C LYS A 86 -11.88 27.72 4.31
N ILE A 87 -10.63 28.17 4.45
CA ILE A 87 -9.63 27.55 5.30
C ILE A 87 -8.76 28.61 5.97
N GLN A 88 -8.51 28.44 7.26
CA GLN A 88 -7.63 29.29 8.05
C GLN A 88 -6.22 28.69 8.13
N THR A 89 -5.23 29.48 8.54
CA THR A 89 -3.89 28.94 8.84
C THR A 89 -3.98 28.01 10.04
N TYR A 90 -3.34 26.84 9.98
CA TYR A 90 -3.25 25.92 11.11
C TYR A 90 -2.31 26.47 12.18
N ASP A 91 -2.78 26.43 13.44
CA ASP A 91 -1.93 26.64 14.61
C ASP A 91 -1.46 25.26 15.12
N PRO A 92 -0.16 24.92 15.07
CA PRO A 92 0.34 23.63 15.53
C PRO A 92 0.29 23.42 17.04
N TYR A 93 -0.05 24.43 17.84
CA TYR A 93 -0.41 24.25 19.25
C TYR A 93 -1.88 23.83 19.44
N GLN A 94 -2.73 23.99 18.43
CA GLN A 94 -4.09 23.49 18.42
C GLN A 94 -4.11 21.98 18.12
N SER A 95 -5.10 21.27 18.66
CA SER A 95 -5.38 19.89 18.24
C SER A 95 -5.75 19.82 16.76
N SER A 96 -5.09 18.93 16.00
CA SER A 96 -5.42 18.66 14.59
C SER A 96 -6.89 18.27 14.39
N HIS A 97 -7.43 17.46 15.30
CA HIS A 97 -8.84 17.04 15.26
C HIS A 97 -9.80 18.21 15.47
N LEU A 98 -9.47 19.14 16.37
CA LEU A 98 -10.28 20.33 16.59
C LEU A 98 -10.25 21.26 15.37
N PHE A 99 -9.06 21.48 14.79
CA PHE A 99 -8.93 22.26 13.57
C PHE A 99 -9.73 21.66 12.40
N ALA A 100 -9.67 20.34 12.22
CA ALA A 100 -10.43 19.64 11.19
C ALA A 100 -11.95 19.67 11.44
N HIS A 101 -12.36 19.61 12.71
CA HIS A 101 -13.75 19.82 13.11
C HIS A 101 -14.23 21.23 12.74
N ASP A 102 -13.47 22.26 13.10
CA ASP A 102 -13.82 23.66 12.81
C ASP A 102 -13.89 23.91 11.30
N PHE A 103 -12.96 23.33 10.53
CA PHE A 103 -13.02 23.39 9.07
C PHE A 103 -14.33 22.82 8.50
N LEU A 104 -14.76 21.64 8.97
CA LEU A 104 -15.92 20.96 8.41
C LEU A 104 -17.26 21.54 8.90
N TYR A 105 -17.35 21.95 10.16
CA TYR A 105 -18.63 22.21 10.82
C TYR A 105 -18.80 23.66 11.31
N VAL A 106 -17.74 24.47 11.30
CA VAL A 106 -17.79 25.88 11.76
C VAL A 106 -17.51 26.85 10.62
N LEU A 107 -16.48 26.59 9.82
CA LEU A 107 -16.04 27.48 8.74
C LEU A 107 -16.81 27.27 7.44
N ASN A 108 -17.32 26.05 7.20
CA ASN A 108 -18.01 25.66 5.98
C ASN A 108 -19.33 24.98 6.31
N ASP A 109 -20.38 25.28 5.53
CA ASP A 109 -21.75 24.81 5.78
C ASP A 109 -22.09 23.51 5.04
N ASN A 110 -21.13 22.91 4.33
CA ASN A 110 -21.34 21.79 3.39
C ASN A 110 -20.51 20.54 3.72
N ALA A 111 -20.36 20.21 5.02
CA ALA A 111 -19.58 19.07 5.52
C ALA A 111 -19.84 17.75 4.77
N GLU A 112 -21.10 17.40 4.53
CA GLU A 112 -21.47 16.16 3.84
C GLU A 112 -20.94 16.13 2.40
N GLN A 113 -21.04 17.26 1.69
CA GLN A 113 -20.56 17.40 0.32
C GLN A 113 -19.03 17.32 0.27
N ILE A 114 -18.34 17.99 1.21
CA ILE A 114 -16.88 17.94 1.34
C ILE A 114 -16.44 16.48 1.51
N VAL A 115 -17.01 15.76 2.48
CA VAL A 115 -16.61 14.38 2.78
C VAL A 115 -16.98 13.44 1.62
N PHE A 116 -18.14 13.62 0.99
CA PHE A 116 -18.53 12.82 -0.17
C PHE A 116 -17.48 12.90 -1.28
N TRP A 117 -17.09 14.12 -1.68
CA TRP A 117 -16.09 14.31 -2.74
C TRP A 117 -14.69 13.85 -2.32
N ALA A 118 -14.33 14.03 -1.04
CA ALA A 118 -13.05 13.57 -0.53
C ALA A 118 -12.87 12.04 -0.56
N ARG A 119 -13.98 11.28 -0.49
CA ARG A 119 -13.99 9.81 -0.54
C ARG A 119 -13.86 9.24 -1.96
N ILE A 120 -14.23 10.00 -3.00
CA ILE A 120 -14.24 9.51 -4.39
C ILE A 120 -12.87 8.96 -4.85
N PRO A 121 -11.74 9.64 -4.63
CA PRO A 121 -10.43 9.13 -5.02
C PRO A 121 -10.06 7.78 -4.37
N SER A 122 -10.50 7.55 -3.12
CA SER A 122 -10.33 6.27 -2.43
C SER A 122 -11.00 5.13 -3.19
N ILE A 123 -12.20 5.35 -3.74
CA ILE A 123 -12.88 4.34 -4.57
C ILE A 123 -12.04 3.99 -5.80
N PHE A 124 -11.50 4.98 -6.50
CA PHE A 124 -10.66 4.74 -7.68
C PHE A 124 -9.37 3.97 -7.33
N LEU A 125 -8.76 4.25 -6.18
CA LEU A 125 -7.64 3.46 -5.66
C LEU A 125 -8.07 2.02 -5.35
N SER A 126 -9.29 1.80 -4.87
CA SER A 126 -9.85 0.46 -4.70
C SER A 126 -9.99 -0.28 -6.02
N LEU A 127 -10.51 0.39 -7.05
CA LEU A 127 -10.71 -0.22 -8.38
C LEU A 127 -9.36 -0.57 -9.01
N LEU A 128 -8.36 0.30 -8.86
CA LEU A 128 -6.99 0.05 -9.31
C LEU A 128 -6.39 -1.16 -8.57
N LEU A 129 -6.54 -1.23 -7.25
CA LEU A 129 -6.07 -2.36 -6.45
C LEU A 129 -6.76 -3.66 -6.86
N GLY A 130 -8.10 -3.68 -6.94
CA GLY A 130 -8.86 -4.85 -7.38
C GLY A 130 -8.46 -5.34 -8.77
N PHE A 131 -8.30 -4.43 -9.73
CA PHE A 131 -7.80 -4.78 -11.05
C PHE A 131 -6.37 -5.32 -11.02
N THR A 132 -5.51 -4.79 -10.17
CA THR A 132 -4.13 -5.27 -10.00
C THR A 132 -4.11 -6.67 -9.37
N VAL A 133 -4.98 -6.94 -8.40
CA VAL A 133 -5.19 -8.30 -7.81
C VAL A 133 -5.60 -9.28 -8.90
N PHE A 134 -6.58 -8.92 -9.73
CA PHE A 134 -7.00 -9.73 -10.87
C PHE A 134 -5.83 -9.99 -11.82
N ARG A 135 -5.11 -8.95 -12.23
CA ARG A 135 -4.01 -9.04 -13.20
C ARG A 135 -2.88 -9.91 -12.69
N TRP A 136 -2.40 -9.65 -11.49
CA TRP A 136 -1.27 -10.39 -10.95
C TRP A 136 -1.61 -11.87 -10.74
N THR A 137 -2.79 -12.16 -10.16
CA THR A 137 -3.25 -13.54 -9.98
C THR A 137 -3.44 -14.24 -11.34
N SER A 138 -3.98 -13.54 -12.34
CA SER A 138 -4.17 -14.10 -13.69
C SER A 138 -2.84 -14.50 -14.34
N GLU A 139 -1.80 -13.69 -14.15
CA GLU A 139 -0.47 -13.96 -14.68
C GLU A 139 0.23 -15.11 -13.94
N LEU A 140 -0.06 -15.31 -12.65
CA LEU A 140 0.52 -16.38 -11.84
C LEU A 140 -0.18 -17.74 -12.04
N TYR A 141 -1.51 -17.73 -12.16
CA TYR A 141 -2.34 -18.92 -12.01
C TYR A 141 -3.48 -19.02 -13.05
N GLY A 142 -3.48 -18.18 -14.09
CA GLY A 142 -4.49 -18.17 -15.14
C GLY A 142 -5.71 -17.28 -14.83
N ILE A 143 -6.46 -16.92 -15.87
CA ILE A 143 -7.57 -15.96 -15.82
C ILE A 143 -8.63 -16.35 -14.79
N GLU A 144 -8.96 -17.63 -14.68
CA GLU A 144 -9.98 -18.14 -13.76
C GLU A 144 -9.63 -17.82 -12.31
N SER A 145 -8.37 -18.06 -11.93
CA SER A 145 -7.83 -17.71 -10.61
C SER A 145 -7.87 -16.20 -10.39
N GLY A 146 -7.57 -15.41 -11.42
CA GLY A 146 -7.73 -13.96 -11.38
C GLY A 146 -9.16 -13.52 -11.10
N LEU A 147 -10.14 -14.07 -11.81
CA LEU A 147 -11.55 -13.76 -11.61
C LEU A 147 -12.02 -14.16 -10.22
N PHE A 148 -11.58 -15.32 -9.72
CA PHE A 148 -11.89 -15.78 -8.38
C PHE A 148 -11.31 -14.86 -7.31
N SER A 149 -10.04 -14.44 -7.42
CA SER A 149 -9.45 -13.47 -6.50
C SER A 149 -10.15 -12.11 -6.55
N LEU A 150 -10.56 -11.65 -7.74
CA LEU A 150 -11.32 -10.40 -7.88
C LEU A 150 -12.72 -10.52 -7.25
N LEU A 151 -13.37 -11.68 -7.37
CA LEU A 151 -14.63 -11.96 -6.70
C LEU A 151 -14.47 -11.86 -5.18
N LEU A 152 -13.46 -12.53 -4.61
CA LEU A 152 -13.18 -12.44 -3.17
C LEU A 152 -12.86 -11.01 -2.73
N TYR A 153 -12.12 -10.26 -3.56
CA TYR A 153 -11.83 -8.85 -3.31
C TYR A 153 -13.08 -7.97 -3.33
N ALA A 154 -13.95 -8.13 -4.33
CA ALA A 154 -15.15 -7.31 -4.54
C ALA A 154 -16.20 -7.47 -3.45
N PHE A 155 -16.20 -8.61 -2.75
CA PHE A 155 -17.10 -8.92 -1.64
C PHE A 155 -16.36 -9.04 -0.30
N SER A 156 -15.12 -8.55 -0.21
CA SER A 156 -14.38 -8.54 1.04
C SER A 156 -14.88 -7.41 1.94
N PRO A 157 -15.38 -7.71 3.16
CA PRO A 157 -15.91 -6.68 4.06
C PRO A 157 -14.82 -5.69 4.50
N ASN A 158 -13.57 -6.14 4.67
CA ASN A 158 -12.46 -5.26 5.03
C ASN A 158 -12.13 -4.29 3.89
N ILE A 159 -12.10 -4.77 2.64
CA ILE A 159 -11.87 -3.89 1.50
C ILE A 159 -13.00 -2.88 1.41
N LEU A 160 -14.25 -3.33 1.34
CA LEU A 160 -15.41 -2.44 1.22
C LEU A 160 -15.53 -1.42 2.37
N ALA A 161 -15.14 -1.80 3.59
CA ALA A 161 -15.13 -0.89 4.74
C ALA A 161 -14.16 0.28 4.54
N HIS A 162 -12.96 0.02 4.02
CA HIS A 162 -11.92 1.04 3.81
C HIS A 162 -12.04 1.75 2.45
N SER A 163 -12.60 1.11 1.43
CA SER A 163 -12.66 1.63 0.05
C SER A 163 -13.50 2.87 -0.15
N ARG A 164 -14.33 3.20 0.82
CA ARG A 164 -15.26 4.34 0.79
C ARG A 164 -14.90 5.44 1.77
N LEU A 165 -13.76 5.34 2.45
CA LEU A 165 -13.31 6.31 3.45
C LEU A 165 -12.16 7.13 2.90
N ALA A 166 -12.11 8.41 3.27
CA ALA A 166 -11.00 9.31 2.96
C ALA A 166 -9.84 9.14 3.97
N THR A 167 -9.37 7.90 4.16
CA THR A 167 -8.20 7.58 4.99
C THR A 167 -7.02 7.12 4.14
N THR A 168 -5.84 7.02 4.76
CA THR A 168 -4.59 6.61 4.07
C THR A 168 -4.51 5.11 3.77
N ASP A 169 -5.33 4.28 4.41
CA ASP A 169 -5.10 2.83 4.46
C ASP A 169 -5.27 2.14 3.12
N LEU A 170 -6.37 2.41 2.41
CA LEU A 170 -6.63 1.79 1.13
C LEU A 170 -5.63 2.23 0.07
N GLY A 171 -5.29 3.53 0.03
CA GLY A 171 -4.28 4.05 -0.88
C GLY A 171 -2.91 3.42 -0.62
N THR A 172 -2.54 3.27 0.65
CA THR A 172 -1.31 2.57 1.06
C THR A 172 -1.34 1.11 0.63
N ALA A 173 -2.45 0.39 0.84
CA ALA A 173 -2.59 -0.99 0.40
C ALA A 173 -2.47 -1.11 -1.13
N CYS A 174 -3.08 -0.19 -1.87
CA CYS A 174 -3.01 -0.13 -3.34
C CYS A 174 -1.58 0.00 -3.83
N PHE A 175 -0.84 1.01 -3.37
CA PHE A 175 0.53 1.24 -3.81
C PHE A 175 1.51 0.19 -3.29
N THR A 176 1.31 -0.33 -2.08
CA THR A 176 2.09 -1.46 -1.55
C THR A 176 1.93 -2.70 -2.42
N PHE A 177 0.70 -3.05 -2.80
CA PHE A 177 0.43 -4.20 -3.66
C PHE A 177 0.99 -4.02 -5.08
N LEU A 178 0.82 -2.82 -5.65
CA LEU A 178 1.41 -2.45 -6.95
C LEU A 178 2.94 -2.51 -6.93
N ALA A 179 3.57 -2.05 -5.84
CA ALA A 179 5.01 -2.13 -5.62
C ALA A 179 5.47 -3.59 -5.67
N CYS A 180 4.85 -4.47 -4.87
CA CYS A 180 5.16 -5.90 -4.91
C CYS A 180 4.94 -6.53 -6.29
N TYR A 181 3.85 -6.18 -6.99
CA TYR A 181 3.58 -6.65 -8.35
C TYR A 181 4.68 -6.22 -9.32
N ARG A 182 5.10 -4.95 -9.29
CA ARG A 182 6.12 -4.41 -10.20
C ARG A 182 7.52 -4.93 -9.88
N LEU A 183 7.84 -5.15 -8.60
CA LEU A 183 9.05 -5.85 -8.20
C LEU A 183 9.07 -7.28 -8.78
N TRP A 184 7.97 -8.03 -8.65
CA TRP A 184 7.85 -9.35 -9.24
C TRP A 184 7.95 -9.34 -10.78
N LYS A 185 7.31 -8.38 -11.45
CA LYS A 185 7.42 -8.20 -12.91
C LYS A 185 8.84 -7.88 -13.34
N PHE A 186 9.53 -7.01 -12.61
CA PHE A 186 10.93 -6.69 -12.88
C PHE A 186 11.82 -7.92 -12.71
N GLY A 187 11.68 -8.68 -11.62
CA GLY A 187 12.43 -9.92 -11.43
C GLY A 187 12.14 -11.00 -12.48
N SER A 188 10.91 -11.03 -13.02
CA SER A 188 10.52 -12.01 -14.05
C SER A 188 10.93 -11.58 -15.47
N ARG A 189 10.91 -10.27 -15.75
CA ARG A 189 11.25 -9.67 -17.05
C ARG A 189 11.99 -8.36 -16.82
N PRO A 190 13.31 -8.39 -16.58
CA PRO A 190 14.10 -7.19 -16.35
C PRO A 190 14.05 -6.27 -17.57
N SER A 191 13.61 -5.03 -17.37
CA SER A 191 13.59 -3.99 -18.39
C SER A 191 13.65 -2.62 -17.72
N VAL A 192 14.10 -1.60 -18.45
CA VAL A 192 14.12 -0.20 -17.94
C VAL A 192 12.71 0.23 -17.54
N GLY A 193 11.70 -0.09 -18.36
CA GLY A 193 10.30 0.22 -18.03
C GLY A 193 9.83 -0.42 -16.72
N ASN A 194 10.14 -1.71 -16.50
CA ASN A 194 9.77 -2.38 -15.24
C ASN A 194 10.57 -1.87 -14.04
N LEU A 195 11.83 -1.47 -14.23
CA LEU A 195 12.66 -0.86 -13.20
C LEU A 195 12.10 0.50 -12.77
N LEU A 196 11.79 1.36 -13.75
CA LEU A 196 11.18 2.67 -13.50
C LEU A 196 9.83 2.52 -12.81
N LEU A 197 8.98 1.58 -13.24
CA LEU A 197 7.69 1.33 -12.62
C LEU A 197 7.83 0.75 -11.20
N ALA A 198 8.82 -0.11 -10.94
CA ALA A 198 9.10 -0.64 -9.61
C ALA A 198 9.57 0.45 -8.64
N GLY A 199 10.43 1.38 -9.10
CA GLY A 199 10.84 2.56 -8.34
C GLY A 199 9.72 3.56 -8.11
N LEU A 200 8.93 3.87 -9.15
CA LEU A 200 7.76 4.74 -9.05
C LEU A 200 6.76 4.20 -8.01
N THR A 201 6.37 2.92 -8.13
CA THR A 201 5.36 2.34 -7.24
C THR A 201 5.87 2.17 -5.81
N LEU A 202 7.14 1.87 -5.60
CA LEU A 202 7.76 1.91 -4.27
C LEU A 202 7.76 3.33 -3.69
N GLY A 203 8.16 4.33 -4.48
CA GLY A 203 8.09 5.74 -4.11
C GLY A 203 6.68 6.15 -3.68
N LEU A 204 5.67 5.88 -4.50
CA LEU A 204 4.25 6.14 -4.21
C LEU A 204 3.79 5.44 -2.91
N ALA A 205 4.23 4.20 -2.65
CA ALA A 205 3.90 3.50 -1.41
C ALA A 205 4.53 4.19 -0.19
N LEU A 206 5.80 4.57 -0.27
CA LEU A 206 6.53 5.25 0.80
C LEU A 206 5.90 6.61 1.14
N ILE A 207 5.52 7.40 0.14
CA ILE A 207 4.84 8.68 0.37
C ILE A 207 3.34 8.55 0.70
N SER A 208 2.80 7.33 0.76
CA SER A 208 1.42 7.07 1.22
C SER A 208 1.33 6.88 2.73
N LYS A 209 2.28 6.14 3.33
CA LYS A 209 2.33 5.85 4.77
C LYS A 209 3.69 5.31 5.18
N PHE A 210 4.17 5.68 6.37
CA PHE A 210 5.45 5.20 6.88
C PHE A 210 5.51 3.68 7.10
N SER A 211 4.36 3.02 7.30
CA SER A 211 4.31 1.55 7.38
C SER A 211 4.78 0.85 6.10
N ALA A 212 4.77 1.54 4.95
CA ALA A 212 5.32 1.01 3.70
C ALA A 212 6.85 0.88 3.71
N LEU A 213 7.56 1.43 4.71
CA LEU A 213 9.01 1.24 4.87
C LEU A 213 9.39 -0.24 5.01
N VAL A 214 8.45 -1.11 5.42
CA VAL A 214 8.64 -2.57 5.41
C VAL A 214 8.96 -3.13 4.02
N LEU A 215 8.64 -2.39 2.95
CA LEU A 215 8.98 -2.77 1.58
C LEU A 215 10.47 -2.62 1.29
N LEU A 216 11.21 -1.72 1.96
CA LEU A 216 12.63 -1.52 1.71
C LEU A 216 13.44 -2.82 1.87
N PRO A 217 13.36 -3.57 2.99
CA PRO A 217 14.04 -4.85 3.08
C PRO A 217 13.52 -5.87 2.06
N VAL A 218 12.23 -5.86 1.70
CA VAL A 218 11.71 -6.75 0.64
C VAL A 218 12.38 -6.44 -0.70
N TYR A 219 12.49 -5.17 -1.07
CA TYR A 219 13.12 -4.74 -2.32
C TYR A 219 14.63 -4.97 -2.35
N LEU A 220 15.29 -4.94 -1.19
CA LEU A 220 16.72 -5.24 -1.08
C LEU A 220 16.99 -6.75 -1.07
N LEU A 221 16.17 -7.55 -0.37
CA LEU A 221 16.40 -8.97 -0.14
C LEU A 221 15.82 -9.87 -1.23
N LEU A 222 14.68 -9.52 -1.83
CA LEU A 222 13.99 -10.41 -2.77
C LEU A 222 14.80 -10.64 -4.06
N PRO A 223 15.44 -9.62 -4.66
CA PRO A 223 16.43 -9.84 -5.73
C PRO A 223 17.61 -10.72 -5.28
N LEU A 224 18.05 -10.59 -4.02
CA LEU A 224 19.12 -11.43 -3.47
C LEU A 224 18.67 -12.90 -3.34
N THR A 225 17.44 -13.16 -2.91
CA THR A 225 16.90 -14.54 -2.83
C THR A 225 16.78 -15.20 -4.21
N GLN A 226 16.50 -14.43 -5.27
CA GLN A 226 16.49 -14.96 -6.64
C GLN A 226 17.88 -15.45 -7.10
N LEU A 227 18.99 -14.95 -6.52
CA LEU A 227 20.33 -15.51 -6.79
C LEU A 227 20.47 -16.93 -6.26
N PHE A 228 19.86 -17.21 -5.10
CA PHE A 228 19.96 -18.50 -4.42
C PHE A 228 18.89 -19.51 -4.89
N LEU A 229 17.74 -19.02 -5.36
CA LEU A 229 16.61 -19.84 -5.79
C LEU A 229 16.58 -20.15 -7.29
N ASN A 230 17.50 -19.58 -8.09
CA ASN A 230 17.62 -19.90 -9.51
C ASN A 230 18.28 -21.27 -9.73
N GLY A 231 17.51 -22.33 -9.47
CA GLY A 231 17.46 -23.47 -10.39
C GLY A 231 16.70 -23.05 -11.66
N PRO A 232 16.94 -23.71 -12.81
CA PRO A 232 16.27 -23.36 -14.06
C PRO A 232 14.79 -23.67 -13.89
N GLN A 233 13.91 -22.66 -13.85
CA GLN A 233 12.58 -22.67 -14.48
C GLN A 233 11.93 -21.28 -14.35
N PRO A 234 11.82 -20.51 -15.45
CA PRO A 234 10.76 -19.52 -15.56
C PRO A 234 9.43 -20.28 -15.51
N ARG A 235 8.52 -19.91 -14.60
CA ARG A 235 7.16 -20.46 -14.62
C ARG A 235 6.57 -20.20 -16.03
N PRO A 236 6.02 -21.22 -16.70
CA PRO A 236 5.57 -21.06 -18.07
C PRO A 236 4.44 -20.05 -18.13
N ASN A 237 4.64 -18.98 -18.89
CA ASN A 237 3.55 -18.15 -19.37
C ASN A 237 2.78 -18.97 -20.42
N PRO A 238 1.47 -19.24 -20.27
CA PRO A 238 0.70 -20.01 -21.25
C PRO A 238 0.67 -19.39 -22.65
N SER A 239 1.03 -18.09 -22.76
CA SER A 239 1.08 -17.35 -24.03
C SER A 239 2.50 -17.17 -24.60
N ALA A 240 3.54 -17.74 -23.98
CA ALA A 240 4.90 -17.64 -24.52
C ALA A 240 5.09 -18.67 -25.64
N SER A 241 5.48 -18.18 -26.82
CA SER A 241 5.95 -19.02 -27.91
C SER A 241 7.12 -19.89 -27.43
N ARG A 242 7.18 -21.14 -27.88
CA ARG A 242 8.28 -22.08 -27.58
C ARG A 242 9.67 -21.52 -27.92
N SER A 243 9.75 -20.47 -28.75
CA SER A 243 10.99 -19.76 -29.12
C SER A 243 11.62 -18.91 -28.01
N ASP A 244 10.89 -18.58 -26.93
CA ASP A 244 11.40 -17.73 -25.83
C ASP A 244 12.12 -18.53 -24.72
N LEU A 245 12.15 -19.87 -24.83
CA LEU A 245 12.89 -20.76 -23.93
C LEU A 245 14.38 -20.82 -24.29
N LYS A 246 15.07 -19.66 -24.32
CA LYS A 246 16.53 -19.67 -24.31
C LYS A 246 17.00 -20.06 -22.90
N ALA A 247 17.61 -21.24 -22.82
CA ALA A 247 18.22 -21.84 -21.64
C ALA A 247 19.02 -20.80 -20.84
N HIS A 248 18.50 -20.41 -19.68
CA HIS A 248 19.25 -19.60 -18.74
C HIS A 248 20.25 -20.51 -18.04
N THR A 249 21.54 -20.26 -18.26
CA THR A 249 22.64 -20.99 -17.62
C THR A 249 22.56 -20.84 -16.09
N PRO A 250 22.65 -21.95 -15.33
CA PRO A 250 22.73 -21.90 -13.89
C PRO A 250 24.15 -21.50 -13.52
N THR A 251 24.30 -20.38 -12.81
CA THR A 251 25.38 -20.15 -11.84
C THR A 251 25.24 -18.75 -11.25
N GLY A 252 25.15 -18.72 -9.92
CA GLY A 252 25.30 -17.53 -9.10
C GLY A 252 26.73 -17.03 -9.19
N SER A 253 26.92 -15.92 -9.89
CA SER A 253 28.19 -15.18 -9.92
C SER A 253 28.01 -13.91 -9.09
N LEU A 254 29.05 -13.50 -8.35
CA LEU A 254 29.17 -12.17 -7.74
C LEU A 254 28.75 -11.04 -8.70
N LYS A 255 28.95 -11.20 -10.01
CA LYS A 255 28.49 -10.24 -11.03
C LYS A 255 26.97 -10.09 -11.10
N LYS A 256 26.20 -11.18 -11.01
CA LYS A 256 24.73 -11.12 -10.96
C LYS A 256 24.25 -10.51 -9.63
N ALA A 257 24.94 -10.81 -8.54
CA ALA A 257 24.64 -10.21 -7.23
C ALA A 257 24.87 -8.69 -7.25
N GLY A 258 26.01 -8.25 -7.78
CA GLY A 258 26.32 -6.83 -7.96
C GLY A 258 25.32 -6.10 -8.86
N GLN A 259 24.89 -6.73 -9.96
CA GLN A 259 23.85 -6.17 -10.84
C GLN A 259 22.50 -6.01 -10.13
N LEU A 260 22.08 -7.00 -9.34
CA LEU A 260 20.82 -6.92 -8.59
C LEU A 260 20.88 -5.93 -7.44
N MET A 261 22.02 -5.79 -6.75
CA MET A 261 22.22 -4.72 -5.77
C MET A 261 22.18 -3.35 -6.43
N MET A 262 22.78 -3.19 -7.61
CA MET A 262 22.70 -1.95 -8.39
C MET A 262 21.26 -1.62 -8.79
N TYR A 263 20.48 -2.60 -9.27
CA TYR A 263 19.06 -2.36 -9.60
C TYR A 263 18.22 -2.05 -8.36
N SER A 264 18.48 -2.72 -7.23
CA SER A 264 17.81 -2.43 -5.96
C SER A 264 18.13 -1.02 -5.48
N GLY A 265 19.41 -0.62 -5.59
CA GLY A 265 19.86 0.75 -5.31
C GLY A 265 19.23 1.79 -6.23
N LEU A 266 19.10 1.51 -7.53
CA LEU A 266 18.42 2.39 -8.49
C LEU A 266 16.92 2.52 -8.19
N ILE A 267 16.24 1.42 -7.86
CA ILE A 267 14.82 1.44 -7.50
C ILE A 267 14.59 2.26 -6.22
N VAL A 268 15.44 2.08 -5.21
CA VAL A 268 15.41 2.89 -3.98
C VAL A 268 15.74 4.34 -4.30
N GLY A 269 16.75 4.61 -5.12
CA GLY A 269 17.12 5.96 -5.55
C GLY A 269 15.97 6.69 -6.26
N ILE A 270 15.29 6.03 -7.20
CA ILE A 270 14.07 6.57 -7.84
C ILE A 270 13.00 6.86 -6.80
N SER A 271 12.81 5.96 -5.83
CA SER A 271 11.81 6.15 -4.76
C SER A 271 12.13 7.36 -3.89
N LEU A 272 13.42 7.59 -3.58
CA LEU A 272 13.89 8.79 -2.86
C LEU A 272 13.66 10.06 -3.67
N LEU A 273 13.84 10.02 -5.01
CA LEU A 273 13.49 11.16 -5.88
C LEU A 273 12.00 11.46 -5.84
N PHE A 274 11.13 10.44 -5.78
CA PHE A 274 9.69 10.65 -5.61
C PHE A 274 9.34 11.23 -4.24
N ILE A 275 10.00 10.81 -3.17
CA ILE A 275 9.86 11.44 -1.84
C ILE A 275 10.27 12.91 -1.93
N ALA A 276 11.42 13.21 -2.51
CA ALA A 276 11.90 14.58 -2.69
C ALA A 276 10.93 15.43 -3.54
N ALA A 277 10.33 14.86 -4.59
CA ALA A 277 9.37 15.55 -5.45
C ALA A 277 7.99 15.73 -4.79
N ALA A 278 7.55 14.80 -3.96
CA ALA A 278 6.24 14.82 -3.30
C ALA A 278 6.12 15.88 -2.20
N TYR A 279 7.24 16.29 -1.63
CA TYR A 279 7.36 17.44 -0.74
C TYR A 279 7.96 18.57 -1.58
N PRO A 280 7.13 19.29 -2.37
CA PRO A 280 7.65 20.13 -3.42
C PRO A 280 8.69 21.12 -2.88
N CYS A 281 9.76 21.28 -3.65
CA CYS A 281 10.85 22.24 -3.45
C CYS A 281 10.36 23.69 -3.60
N TYR A 282 9.29 24.09 -2.92
CA TYR A 282 8.94 25.50 -2.87
C TYR A 282 10.03 26.24 -2.08
N LEU A 283 10.35 27.43 -2.54
CA LEU A 283 11.27 28.36 -1.89
C LEU A 283 10.61 29.07 -0.66
N LYS A 284 9.50 28.53 -0.15
CA LYS A 284 8.68 29.07 0.96
C LYS A 284 8.06 28.11 2.04
N PRO A 285 8.33 26.78 2.15
CA PRO A 285 7.82 25.92 3.23
C PRO A 285 8.72 25.82 4.48
N TRP A 286 10.00 26.18 4.37
CA TRP A 286 11.00 26.01 5.42
C TRP A 286 10.65 26.75 6.70
N TYR A 287 10.22 28.00 6.51
CA TYR A 287 10.01 28.96 7.57
C TYR A 287 8.91 28.53 8.53
N ARG A 288 7.76 28.06 8.01
CA ARG A 288 6.68 27.59 8.88
C ARG A 288 7.01 26.28 9.57
N PHE A 289 7.59 25.28 8.91
CA PHE A 289 7.86 24.00 9.58
C PHE A 289 8.82 24.19 10.76
N ASP A 290 9.90 24.96 10.58
CA ASP A 290 10.93 25.17 11.60
C ASP A 290 10.44 26.10 12.73
N GLU A 291 9.60 27.09 12.45
CA GLU A 291 9.03 27.99 13.48
C GLU A 291 7.84 27.40 14.23
N THR A 292 7.07 26.53 13.58
CA THR A 292 5.75 26.13 14.10
C THR A 292 5.71 24.66 14.49
N VAL A 293 6.19 23.75 13.62
CA VAL A 293 6.13 22.30 13.87
C VAL A 293 7.26 21.86 14.79
N LEU A 294 8.49 22.32 14.57
CA LEU A 294 9.64 21.87 15.36
C LEU A 294 9.51 22.25 16.85
N PRO A 295 9.10 23.47 17.24
CA PRO A 295 8.92 23.82 18.65
C PRO A 295 7.70 23.12 19.27
N ALA A 296 6.61 22.96 18.52
CA ALA A 296 5.45 22.20 18.96
C ALA A 296 5.80 20.72 19.18
N ALA A 297 6.53 20.10 18.25
CA ALA A 297 7.02 18.74 18.38
C ALA A 297 7.95 18.58 19.59
N GLN A 298 8.89 19.49 19.81
CA GLN A 298 9.78 19.44 21.00
C GLN A 298 9.01 19.56 22.31
N ARG A 299 7.88 20.29 22.33
CA ARG A 299 7.02 20.41 23.50
C ARG A 299 6.14 19.18 23.73
N VAL A 300 5.65 18.57 22.65
CA VAL A 300 4.85 17.33 22.68
C VAL A 300 5.73 16.12 23.01
N TYR A 301 6.99 16.12 22.55
CA TYR A 301 7.98 15.05 22.76
C TYR A 301 9.18 15.48 23.63
N PRO A 302 8.97 15.98 24.88
CA PRO A 302 10.03 16.59 25.69
C PRO A 302 11.10 15.56 26.12
N ASN A 303 10.74 14.28 26.17
CA ASN A 303 11.59 13.16 26.61
C ASN A 303 11.94 12.21 25.45
N ALA A 304 11.91 12.68 24.20
CA ALA A 304 12.25 11.84 23.05
C ALA A 304 13.66 11.24 23.20
N GLU A 305 13.72 9.92 23.43
CA GLU A 305 14.95 9.12 23.52
C GLU A 305 15.69 9.04 22.17
N ILE A 306 15.11 9.52 21.06
CA ILE A 306 15.88 9.75 19.84
C ILE A 306 16.91 10.83 20.15
N ASN A 307 18.18 10.41 20.16
CA ASN A 307 19.39 11.24 20.17
C ASN A 307 19.06 12.68 19.74
N LYS A 308 19.13 13.64 20.66
CA LYS A 308 19.00 15.07 20.30
C LYS A 308 19.89 15.39 19.10
N ALA A 309 21.05 14.75 19.03
CA ALA A 309 21.96 14.78 17.88
C ALA A 309 21.31 14.37 16.54
N LEU A 310 20.47 13.35 16.49
CA LEU A 310 19.77 12.90 15.27
C LEU A 310 18.67 13.90 14.86
N TRP A 311 17.87 14.37 15.82
CA TRP A 311 16.90 15.44 15.57
C TRP A 311 17.58 16.72 15.07
N HIS A 312 18.67 17.13 15.73
CA HIS A 312 19.48 18.27 15.30
C HIS A 312 20.11 18.05 13.92
N LEU A 313 20.66 16.85 13.67
CA LEU A 313 21.23 16.48 12.36
C LEU A 313 20.18 16.61 11.27
N VAL A 314 19.01 15.97 11.41
CA VAL A 314 17.94 16.04 10.40
C VAL A 314 17.42 17.46 10.25
N SER A 315 17.29 18.23 11.35
CA SER A 315 16.88 19.63 11.29
C SER A 315 17.91 20.55 10.60
N SER A 316 19.19 20.17 10.60
CA SER A 316 20.26 20.91 9.93
C SER A 316 20.31 20.66 8.41
N ILE A 317 19.71 19.55 7.96
CA ILE A 317 19.71 19.16 6.55
C ILE A 317 18.77 20.06 5.77
N ARG A 318 19.33 20.78 4.78
CA ARG A 318 18.57 21.67 3.91
C ARG A 318 18.34 21.13 2.50
N VAL A 319 17.81 19.91 2.40
CA VAL A 319 17.40 19.32 1.11
C VAL A 319 15.92 18.90 1.09
N PRO A 320 15.30 18.78 -0.10
CA PRO A 320 13.93 18.29 -0.24
C PRO A 320 13.72 16.91 0.39
N GLY A 321 12.56 16.69 1.00
CA GLY A 321 12.21 15.43 1.67
C GLY A 321 12.67 15.35 3.15
N ARG A 322 13.25 16.43 3.72
CA ARG A 322 13.55 16.46 5.16
C ARG A 322 12.31 16.32 6.03
N GLU A 323 11.17 16.88 5.58
CA GLU A 323 9.87 16.81 6.25
C GLU A 323 9.39 15.37 6.37
N TYR A 324 9.68 14.53 5.38
CA TYR A 324 9.41 13.09 5.45
C TYR A 324 10.22 12.43 6.58
N ALA A 325 11.51 12.77 6.69
CA ALA A 325 12.37 12.25 7.75
C ALA A 325 11.94 12.75 9.14
N LEU A 326 11.60 14.03 9.27
CA LEU A 326 11.09 14.60 10.51
C LEU A 326 9.76 13.93 10.90
N GLY A 327 8.81 13.79 9.96
CA GLY A 327 7.56 13.08 10.17
C GLY A 327 7.76 11.63 10.63
N LEU A 328 8.76 10.93 10.07
CA LEU A 328 9.14 9.59 10.50
C LEU A 328 9.66 9.58 11.95
N LEU A 329 10.53 10.53 12.32
CA LEU A 329 11.01 10.66 13.70
C LEU A 329 9.85 10.96 14.66
N GLY A 330 8.94 11.86 14.29
CA GLY A 330 7.72 12.14 15.06
C GLY A 330 6.83 10.91 15.23
N MET A 331 6.66 10.10 14.19
CA MET A 331 5.90 8.85 14.26
C MET A 331 6.57 7.81 15.18
N VAL A 332 7.90 7.69 15.16
CA VAL A 332 8.64 6.81 16.08
C VAL A 332 8.44 7.25 17.53
N GLU A 333 8.52 8.55 17.80
CA GLU A 333 8.30 9.08 19.16
C GLU A 333 6.85 8.92 19.62
N HIS A 334 5.88 9.19 18.75
CA HIS A 334 4.48 8.89 19.04
C HIS A 334 4.25 7.41 19.37
N SER A 335 4.91 6.50 18.63
CA SER A 335 4.83 5.06 18.90
C SER A 335 5.45 4.66 20.24
N LYS A 336 6.52 5.34 20.68
CA LYS A 336 7.16 5.09 21.99
C LYS A 336 6.32 5.61 23.16
N MET A 337 5.71 6.78 23.00
CA MET A 337 4.79 7.32 24.01
C MET A 337 3.60 6.40 24.21
N GLY A 338 3.18 5.73 23.13
CA GLY A 338 2.02 4.87 23.14
C GLY A 338 0.73 5.67 23.03
N HIS A 339 -0.36 4.93 22.93
CA HIS A 339 -1.71 5.46 22.95
C HIS A 339 -2.60 4.37 23.55
N ASP A 340 -3.70 4.79 24.18
CA ASP A 340 -4.63 3.83 24.77
C ASP A 340 -5.15 2.86 23.69
N ALA A 341 -4.86 1.58 23.89
CA ALA A 341 -5.32 0.49 23.06
C ALA A 341 -6.18 -0.46 23.90
N PHE A 342 -7.25 -0.99 23.31
CA PHE A 342 -8.16 -1.92 23.96
C PHE A 342 -8.05 -3.32 23.37
N LEU A 343 -7.90 -4.34 24.23
CA LEU A 343 -7.93 -5.74 23.85
C LEU A 343 -8.37 -6.61 25.04
N TRP A 344 -9.25 -7.59 24.80
CA TRP A 344 -9.73 -8.55 25.81
C TRP A 344 -10.26 -7.92 27.11
N GLY A 345 -11.01 -6.83 26.99
CA GLY A 345 -11.58 -6.14 28.16
C GLY A 345 -10.57 -5.28 28.93
N LYS A 346 -9.34 -5.14 28.44
CA LYS A 346 -8.27 -4.37 29.09
C LYS A 346 -7.88 -3.18 28.22
N ILE A 347 -7.48 -2.10 28.87
CA ILE A 347 -6.86 -0.92 28.25
C ILE A 347 -5.36 -0.99 28.56
N SER A 348 -4.53 -0.79 27.55
CA SER A 348 -3.06 -0.75 27.67
C SER A 348 -2.54 0.48 26.93
N PRO A 349 -1.79 1.38 27.60
CA PRO A 349 -1.19 2.54 26.94
C PRO A 349 -0.09 2.17 25.94
N GLN A 350 0.50 0.98 26.06
CA GLN A 350 1.53 0.47 25.14
C GLN A 350 1.00 -0.61 24.17
N GLY A 351 -0.26 -1.02 24.32
CA GLY A 351 -0.87 -2.09 23.53
C GLY A 351 -0.27 -3.48 23.81
N TRP A 352 -0.33 -4.35 22.80
CA TRP A 352 0.15 -5.74 22.84
C TRP A 352 0.90 -6.07 21.55
N TRP A 353 2.04 -6.76 21.63
CA TRP A 353 2.83 -7.15 20.45
C TRP A 353 2.03 -8.00 19.45
N TYR A 354 1.09 -8.81 19.94
CA TYR A 354 0.25 -9.70 19.12
C TYR A 354 -1.06 -9.05 18.68
N TYR A 355 -1.29 -7.76 18.97
CA TYR A 355 -2.55 -7.07 18.66
C TYR A 355 -2.94 -7.22 17.18
N HIS A 356 -1.98 -7.05 16.27
CA HIS A 356 -2.23 -7.16 14.83
C HIS A 356 -2.57 -8.59 14.38
N LEU A 357 -2.01 -9.62 15.03
CA LEU A 357 -2.35 -11.02 14.77
C LEU A 357 -3.78 -11.33 15.26
N ALA A 358 -4.13 -10.85 16.45
CA ALA A 358 -5.49 -10.96 16.99
C ALA A 358 -6.49 -10.21 16.10
N ALA A 359 -6.17 -8.98 15.69
CA ALA A 359 -6.99 -8.18 14.80
C ALA A 359 -7.17 -8.88 13.43
N LEU A 360 -6.13 -9.49 12.88
CA LEU A 360 -6.24 -10.29 11.64
C LEU A 360 -7.20 -11.46 11.83
N ALA A 361 -7.08 -12.21 12.92
CA ALA A 361 -7.94 -13.36 13.22
C ALA A 361 -9.41 -12.98 13.49
N ILE A 362 -9.67 -11.82 14.09
CA ILE A 362 -11.02 -11.37 14.42
C ILE A 362 -11.67 -10.63 13.26
N LYS A 363 -10.93 -9.75 12.58
CA LYS A 363 -11.47 -8.87 11.53
C LYS A 363 -11.46 -9.50 10.15
N THR A 364 -10.78 -10.62 9.93
CA THR A 364 -10.80 -11.30 8.63
C THR A 364 -11.90 -12.36 8.60
N PRO A 365 -12.74 -12.43 7.55
CA PRO A 365 -13.78 -13.45 7.46
C PRO A 365 -13.23 -14.86 7.64
N ILE A 366 -13.88 -15.68 8.49
CA ILE A 366 -13.46 -17.07 8.77
C ILE A 366 -13.33 -17.87 7.48
N ALA A 367 -14.23 -17.68 6.52
CA ALA A 367 -14.15 -18.33 5.21
C ALA A 367 -12.81 -18.06 4.49
N LEU A 368 -12.31 -16.83 4.54
CA LEU A 368 -11.03 -16.47 3.93
C LEU A 368 -9.85 -17.09 4.70
N GLN A 369 -9.94 -17.16 6.02
CA GLN A 369 -8.92 -17.82 6.85
C GLN A 369 -8.85 -19.32 6.54
N ILE A 370 -10.00 -20.00 6.43
CA ILE A 370 -10.07 -21.41 6.05
C ILE A 370 -9.47 -21.62 4.65
N MET A 371 -9.83 -20.77 3.67
CA MET A 371 -9.26 -20.84 2.33
C MET A 371 -7.73 -20.66 2.34
N LEU A 372 -7.20 -19.75 3.16
CA LEU A 372 -5.76 -19.53 3.29
C LEU A 372 -5.06 -20.75 3.89
N LEU A 373 -5.62 -21.33 4.96
CA LEU A 373 -5.08 -22.54 5.58
C LEU A 373 -5.10 -23.74 4.63
N LEU A 374 -6.19 -23.91 3.88
CA LEU A 374 -6.29 -24.95 2.85
C LEU A 374 -5.26 -24.72 1.73
N ALA A 375 -5.08 -23.49 1.27
CA ALA A 375 -4.09 -23.16 0.24
C ALA A 375 -2.67 -23.48 0.72
N VAL A 376 -2.32 -23.11 1.95
CA VAL A 376 -1.01 -23.44 2.56
C VAL A 376 -0.85 -24.96 2.68
N GLY A 377 -1.83 -25.68 3.24
CA GLY A 377 -1.76 -27.13 3.40
C GLY A 377 -1.60 -27.88 2.07
N LEU A 378 -2.37 -27.50 1.05
CA LEU A 378 -2.26 -28.07 -0.29
C LEU A 378 -0.90 -27.76 -0.92
N SER A 379 -0.39 -26.54 -0.78
CA SER A 379 0.92 -26.15 -1.32
C SER A 379 2.07 -26.93 -0.68
N LEU A 380 2.03 -27.15 0.64
CA LEU A 380 3.01 -27.95 1.37
C LEU A 380 2.94 -29.43 0.96
N GLY A 381 1.74 -29.98 0.81
CA GLY A 381 1.55 -31.34 0.33
C GLY A 381 2.09 -31.56 -1.08
N LEU A 382 1.89 -30.60 -1.98
CA LEU A 382 2.46 -30.63 -3.34
C LEU A 382 3.99 -30.52 -3.31
N ALA A 383 4.54 -29.63 -2.49
CA ALA A 383 5.99 -29.49 -2.33
C ALA A 383 6.64 -30.78 -1.83
N GLN A 384 6.06 -31.44 -0.83
CA GLN A 384 6.53 -32.73 -0.31
C GLN A 384 6.51 -33.84 -1.37
N ARG A 385 5.45 -33.93 -2.17
CA ARG A 385 5.35 -34.90 -3.28
C ARG A 385 6.43 -34.68 -4.34
N SER A 386 6.70 -33.42 -4.69
CA SER A 386 7.74 -33.07 -5.67
C SER A 386 9.15 -33.42 -5.17
N LEU A 387 9.44 -33.21 -3.88
CA LEU A 387 10.71 -33.59 -3.25
C LEU A 387 10.86 -35.12 -3.16
N GLY A 388 9.76 -35.84 -2.91
CA GLY A 388 9.73 -37.30 -2.92
C GLY A 388 10.05 -37.90 -4.30
N SER A 389 9.48 -37.35 -5.38
CA SER A 389 9.76 -37.85 -6.73
C SER A 389 11.20 -37.61 -7.18
N LEU A 390 11.79 -36.46 -6.80
CA LEU A 390 13.20 -36.15 -7.06
C LEU A 390 14.17 -37.08 -6.32
N ARG A 391 13.83 -37.48 -5.08
CA ARG A 391 14.60 -38.48 -4.33
C ARG A 391 14.47 -39.90 -4.92
N GLY A 392 13.30 -40.26 -5.42
CA GLY A 392 13.07 -41.53 -6.12
C GLY A 392 13.88 -41.65 -7.42
N LEU A 393 13.92 -40.59 -8.22
CA LEU A 393 14.71 -40.53 -9.46
C LEU A 393 16.23 -40.65 -9.20
N ARG A 394 16.74 -40.07 -8.11
CA ARG A 394 18.16 -40.20 -7.73
C ARG A 394 18.53 -41.60 -7.25
N ARG A 395 17.60 -42.33 -6.63
CA ARG A 395 17.81 -43.74 -6.22
C ARG A 395 17.68 -44.74 -7.36
N ALA A 396 16.94 -44.40 -8.43
CA ALA A 396 16.83 -45.24 -9.62
C ALA A 396 18.02 -45.10 -10.58
N GLN A 397 18.90 -44.10 -10.35
CA GLN A 397 20.13 -43.86 -11.12
C GLN A 397 21.41 -44.32 -10.40
N SER A 398 21.27 -44.85 -9.18
CA SER A 398 22.33 -45.53 -8.40
C SER A 398 22.04 -47.01 -8.37
#